data_AF-A0A2V7IGA7-F1
#
_entry.id   AF-A0A2V7IGA7-F1
#
_cell.length_a   1.000
_cell.length_b   1.000
_cell.length_c   1.000
_cell.angle_alpha   90.00
_cell.angle_beta   90.00
_cell.angle_gamma   90.00
#
_symmetry.space_group_name_H-M   'P 1'
#
loop_
_entity.id
_entity.type
_entity.pdbx_description
1 polymer ?
#
loop_
_entity_poly.entity_id
_entity_poly.type
_entity_poly.pdbx_seq_one_letter_code
_entity_poly.pdbx_strand_id
1 'polypeptide(L)'
;MPTLTALAPDPRQPGYRLVEVDRGRFASLPLAALEPLSLQLGAELAPAVLDRLRELADVEAAERAALRALARRAHARLDLQRRLVKKQHPPAAVDAALE
;
A
#
# COMPACT_ATOMS: atom_id res chain seq x y z
N MET A 1 20.56 4.61 -7.18
CA MET A 1 19.43 3.68 -6.91
C MET A 1 18.18 4.50 -6.62
N PRO A 2 16.94 3.95 -6.60
CA PRO A 2 15.78 4.75 -6.24
C PRO A 2 15.94 5.32 -4.83
N THR A 3 15.60 6.60 -4.65
CA THR A 3 15.84 7.36 -3.42
C THR A 3 14.53 7.72 -2.75
N LEU A 4 14.45 7.60 -1.43
CA LEU A 4 13.29 8.08 -0.67
C LEU A 4 13.34 9.60 -0.60
N THR A 5 12.48 10.28 -1.35
CA THR A 5 12.51 11.74 -1.49
C THR A 5 11.56 12.48 -0.56
N ALA A 6 10.52 11.81 -0.07
CA ALA A 6 9.64 12.35 0.97
C ALA A 6 9.03 11.25 1.83
N LEU A 7 8.86 11.56 3.12
CA LEU A 7 8.10 10.75 4.08
C LEU A 7 7.35 11.69 5.02
N ALA A 8 6.14 12.08 4.63
CA ALA A 8 5.35 13.08 5.35
C ALA A 8 4.04 12.50 5.90
N PRO A 9 3.43 13.06 6.96
CA PRO A 9 2.07 12.70 7.36
C PRO A 9 1.06 12.85 6.22
N ASP A 10 0.13 11.90 6.04
CA ASP A 10 -0.99 12.08 5.12
C ASP A 10 -2.08 12.94 5.79
N PRO A 11 -2.38 14.16 5.29
CA PRO A 11 -3.37 15.04 5.90
C PRO A 11 -4.80 14.49 5.84
N ARG A 12 -5.07 13.49 4.98
CA ARG A 12 -6.39 12.90 4.81
C ARG A 12 -6.61 11.68 5.70
N GLN A 13 -5.54 11.09 6.22
CA GLN A 13 -5.57 9.81 6.93
C GLN A 13 -4.61 9.85 8.13
N PRO A 14 -5.12 10.12 9.34
CA PRO A 14 -4.33 10.04 10.55
C PRO A 14 -3.67 8.66 10.69
N GLY A 15 -2.39 8.64 11.09
CA GLY A 15 -1.61 7.40 11.19
C GLY A 15 -1.00 6.91 9.87
N TYR A 16 -1.21 7.61 8.75
CA TYR A 16 -0.58 7.29 7.47
C TYR A 16 0.57 8.24 7.12
N ARG A 17 1.46 7.76 6.25
CA ARG A 17 2.54 8.55 5.67
C ARG A 17 2.47 8.52 4.14
N LEU A 18 2.60 9.70 3.53
CA LEU A 18 2.88 9.87 2.12
C LEU A 18 4.35 9.54 1.87
N VAL A 19 4.57 8.52 1.05
CA VAL A 19 5.89 8.05 0.60
C VAL A 19 6.11 8.57 -0.81
N GLU A 20 7.23 9.23 -1.02
CA GLU A 20 7.70 9.63 -2.35
C GLU A 20 9.06 9.00 -2.65
N VAL A 21 9.18 8.45 -3.85
CA VAL A 21 10.42 7.84 -4.36
C VAL A 21 10.79 8.56 -5.65
N ASP A 22 12.04 8.98 -5.76
CA ASP A 22 12.57 9.73 -6.91
C ASP A 22 11.73 10.97 -7.29
N ARG A 23 11.19 11.68 -6.28
CA ARG A 23 10.31 12.85 -6.40
C ARG A 23 8.94 12.55 -7.02
N GLY A 24 8.62 11.27 -7.19
CA GLY A 24 7.30 10.81 -7.59
C GLY A 24 6.49 10.34 -6.39
N ARG A 25 5.19 10.66 -6.37
CA ARG A 25 4.28 10.10 -5.38
C ARG A 25 4.20 8.58 -5.56
N PHE A 26 4.67 7.86 -4.55
CA PHE A 26 4.67 6.40 -4.55
C PHE A 26 3.36 5.85 -4.00
N ALA A 27 3.11 6.07 -2.70
CA ALA A 27 1.89 5.59 -2.04
C ALA A 27 1.61 6.37 -0.75
N SER A 28 0.40 6.18 -0.19
CA SER A 28 0.08 6.56 1.18
C SER A 28 -0.12 5.29 1.98
N LEU A 29 0.77 5.02 2.95
CA LEU A 29 0.87 3.75 3.67
C LEU A 29 0.72 3.95 5.20
N PRO A 30 0.21 2.95 5.93
CA PRO A 30 0.12 3.02 7.39
C PRO A 30 1.51 3.15 8.05
N LEU A 31 1.63 4.01 9.05
CA LEU A 31 2.90 4.21 9.77
C LEU A 31 3.44 2.89 10.35
N ALA A 32 2.57 2.09 10.97
CA ALA A 32 2.93 0.80 11.56
C ALA A 32 3.56 -0.18 10.55
N ALA A 33 3.15 -0.13 9.27
CA ALA A 33 3.72 -0.98 8.23
C ALA A 33 5.12 -0.48 7.76
N LEU A 34 5.43 0.79 7.97
CA LEU A 34 6.68 1.42 7.57
C LEU A 34 7.76 1.38 8.66
N GLU A 35 7.37 1.34 9.94
CA GLU A 35 8.29 1.31 11.08
C GLU A 35 9.38 0.23 10.97
N PRO A 36 9.08 -1.03 10.59
CA PRO A 36 10.09 -2.08 10.47
C PRO A 36 11.12 -1.82 9.36
N LEU A 37 10.79 -0.98 8.38
CA LEU A 37 11.63 -0.72 7.20
C LEU A 37 12.74 0.30 7.48
N SER A 38 12.75 0.95 8.65
CA SER A 38 13.79 1.92 9.07
C SER A 38 14.10 2.97 7.99
N LEU A 39 13.06 3.47 7.32
CA LEU A 39 13.17 4.38 6.18
C LEU A 39 13.84 5.70 6.58
N GLN A 40 14.84 6.12 5.81
CA GLN A 40 15.55 7.38 6.02
C GLN A 40 15.34 8.31 4.83
N LEU A 41 14.86 9.52 5.10
CA LEU A 41 14.63 10.54 4.08
C LEU A 41 15.96 10.93 3.41
N GLY A 42 15.96 10.96 2.07
CA GLY A 42 17.13 11.26 1.25
C GLY A 42 18.09 10.09 1.05
N ALA A 43 17.84 8.93 1.68
CA ALA A 43 18.66 7.74 1.50
C ALA A 43 18.22 6.93 0.27
N GLU A 44 19.19 6.23 -0.32
CA GLU A 44 18.92 5.22 -1.33
C GLU A 44 18.17 4.03 -0.72
N LEU A 45 17.15 3.56 -1.44
CA LEU A 45 16.39 2.38 -1.05
C LEU A 45 17.13 1.13 -1.54
N ALA A 46 17.47 0.25 -0.59
CA ALA A 46 17.92 -1.09 -0.92
C ALA A 46 16.83 -1.81 -1.73
N PRO A 47 17.17 -2.65 -2.72
CA PRO A 47 16.19 -3.34 -3.57
C PRO A 47 15.10 -4.08 -2.77
N ALA A 48 15.49 -4.79 -1.70
CA ALA A 48 14.54 -5.49 -0.83
C ALA A 48 13.54 -4.55 -0.13
N VAL A 49 13.97 -3.34 0.25
CA VAL A 49 13.08 -2.34 0.87
C VAL A 49 12.12 -1.77 -0.18
N LEU A 50 12.60 -1.51 -1.39
CA LEU A 50 11.75 -1.07 -2.49
C LEU A 50 10.68 -2.11 -2.84
N ASP A 51 11.07 -3.39 -2.94
CA ASP A 51 10.13 -4.47 -3.23
C ASP A 51 9.11 -4.62 -2.10
N ARG A 52 9.55 -4.48 -0.84
CA ARG A 52 8.62 -4.47 0.30
C ARG A 52 7.66 -3.28 0.27
N LEU A 53 8.11 -2.10 -0.13
CA LEU A 53 7.23 -0.93 -0.31
C LEU A 53 6.21 -1.16 -1.43
N ARG A 54 6.58 -1.82 -2.52
CA ARG A 54 5.65 -2.20 -3.60
C ARG A 54 4.59 -3.15 -3.10
N GLU A 55 4.99 -4.20 -2.39
CA GLU A 55 4.04 -5.14 -1.77
C GLU A 55 3.04 -4.42 -0.84
N LEU A 56 3.53 -3.54 0.03
CA LEU A 56 2.67 -2.75 0.93
C LEU A 56 1.70 -1.85 0.15
N ALA A 57 2.17 -1.22 -0.94
CA ALA A 57 1.32 -0.40 -1.80
C ALA A 57 0.23 -1.22 -2.51
N ASP A 58 0.55 -2.41 -2.99
CA ASP A 58 -0.40 -3.30 -3.62
C ASP A 58 -1.47 -3.79 -2.63
N VAL A 59 -1.07 -4.16 -1.41
CA VAL A 59 -1.98 -4.56 -0.33
C VAL A 59 -2.92 -3.41 0.05
N GLU A 60 -2.39 -2.21 0.31
CA GLU A 60 -3.19 -1.03 0.66
C GLU A 60 -4.18 -0.67 -0.47
N ALA A 61 -3.74 -0.80 -1.73
CA ALA A 61 -4.62 -0.56 -2.88
C ALA A 61 -5.77 -1.58 -2.93
N ALA A 62 -5.48 -2.85 -2.66
CA ALA A 62 -6.48 -3.92 -2.60
C ALA A 62 -7.46 -3.72 -1.42
N GLU A 63 -6.96 -3.38 -0.24
CA GLU A 63 -7.77 -3.11 0.96
C GLU A 63 -8.71 -1.94 0.73
N ARG A 64 -8.22 -0.80 0.23
CA ARG A 64 -9.07 0.36 -0.11
C ARG A 64 -10.11 0.01 -1.17
N ALA A 65 -9.76 -0.83 -2.14
CA ALA A 65 -10.72 -1.31 -3.13
C ALA A 65 -11.79 -2.24 -2.52
N ALA A 66 -11.40 -3.09 -1.56
CA ALA A 66 -12.29 -3.95 -0.79
C ALA A 66 -13.26 -3.13 0.06
N LEU A 67 -12.77 -2.19 0.85
CA LEU A 67 -13.58 -1.29 1.69
C LEU A 67 -14.61 -0.51 0.86
N ARG A 68 -14.19 0.06 -0.29
CA ARG A 68 -15.12 0.74 -1.21
C ARG A 68 -16.17 -0.20 -1.82
N ALA A 69 -15.88 -1.48 -1.95
CA ALA A 69 -16.86 -2.45 -2.41
C ALA A 69 -17.87 -2.79 -1.30
N LEU A 70 -17.37 -3.05 -0.09
CA LEU A 70 -18.18 -3.38 1.09
C LEU A 70 -19.08 -2.22 1.53
N ALA A 71 -18.60 -0.98 1.40
CA ALA A 71 -19.39 0.22 1.68
C ALA A 71 -20.64 0.34 0.79
N ARG A 72 -20.66 -0.29 -0.39
CA ARG A 72 -21.81 -0.28 -1.30
C ARG A 72 -22.80 -1.42 -1.04
N ARG A 73 -22.31 -2.61 -0.70
CA ARG A 73 -23.12 -3.79 -0.37
C ARG A 73 -22.27 -4.90 0.26
N ALA A 74 -22.93 -5.83 0.94
CA ALA A 74 -22.29 -7.06 1.39
C ALA A 74 -21.77 -7.90 0.21
N HIS A 75 -20.61 -8.53 0.42
CA HIS A 75 -19.96 -9.42 -0.52
C HIS A 75 -19.47 -10.67 0.22
N ALA A 76 -19.64 -11.85 -0.37
CA ALA A 76 -18.91 -13.03 0.09
C ALA A 76 -17.41 -12.82 -0.13
N ARG A 77 -16.56 -13.33 0.78
CA ARG A 77 -15.11 -13.15 0.70
C ARG A 77 -14.52 -13.59 -0.64
N LEU A 78 -14.90 -14.79 -1.12
CA LEU A 78 -14.44 -15.31 -2.42
C LEU A 78 -14.91 -14.47 -3.62
N ASP A 79 -16.13 -13.92 -3.56
CA ASP A 79 -16.62 -13.03 -4.61
C ASP A 79 -15.87 -11.70 -4.61
N LEU A 80 -15.53 -11.18 -3.44
CA LEU A 80 -14.74 -9.95 -3.31
C LEU A 80 -13.32 -10.17 -3.84
N GLN A 81 -12.68 -11.28 -3.46
CA GLN A 81 -11.36 -11.69 -3.94
C GLN A 81 -11.31 -11.74 -5.47
N ARG A 82 -12.24 -12.50 -6.10
CA ARG A 82 -12.35 -12.59 -7.58
C ARG A 82 -12.53 -11.24 -8.24
N ARG A 83 -13.32 -10.35 -7.65
CA ARG A 83 -13.55 -8.99 -8.20
C ARG A 83 -12.31 -8.12 -8.11
N LEU A 84 -11.52 -8.23 -7.04
CA LEU A 84 -10.28 -7.46 -6.87
C LEU A 84 -9.20 -7.96 -7.84
N VAL A 85 -9.04 -9.28 -8.00
CA VAL A 85 -8.14 -9.85 -9.02
C VAL A 85 -8.58 -9.44 -10.43
N LYS A 86 -9.88 -9.46 -10.74
CA LYS A 86 -10.41 -8.97 -12.02
C LYS A 86 -10.12 -7.48 -12.26
N LYS A 87 -9.92 -6.70 -11.19
CA LYS A 87 -9.49 -5.29 -11.25
C LYS A 87 -7.97 -5.12 -11.33
N GLN A 88 -7.24 -6.22 -11.55
CA GLN A 88 -5.78 -6.26 -11.71
C GLN A 88 -5.01 -5.99 -10.40
N HIS A 89 -5.63 -6.17 -9.23
CA HIS A 89 -4.85 -6.27 -7.99
C HIS A 89 -4.10 -7.61 -7.95
N PRO A 90 -2.81 -7.64 -7.56
CA PRO A 90 -2.05 -8.88 -7.44
C PRO A 90 -2.73 -9.88 -6.50
N PRO A 91 -2.82 -11.18 -6.84
CA PRO A 91 -3.51 -12.17 -6.00
C PRO A 91 -2.99 -12.20 -4.54
N ALA A 92 -1.67 -12.19 -4.34
CA ALA A 92 -1.08 -12.17 -3.01
C ALA A 92 -1.48 -10.93 -2.18
N ALA A 93 -1.58 -9.76 -2.83
CA ALA A 93 -2.02 -8.54 -2.18
C ALA A 93 -3.51 -8.57 -1.81
N VAL A 94 -4.33 -9.20 -2.67
CA VAL A 94 -5.76 -9.40 -2.40
C VAL A 94 -5.94 -10.35 -1.22
N ASP A 95 -5.20 -11.44 -1.16
CA ASP A 95 -5.29 -12.40 -0.08
C ASP A 95 -4.92 -11.74 1.25
N ALA A 96 -3.78 -11.03 1.30
CA ALA A 96 -3.35 -10.29 2.48
C ALA A 96 -4.34 -9.18 2.91
N ALA A 97 -5.02 -8.53 1.97
CA ALA A 97 -5.99 -7.47 2.27
C ALA A 97 -7.36 -8.00 2.75
N LEU A 98 -7.65 -9.30 2.61
CA LEU A 98 -8.92 -9.91 2.98
C LEU A 98 -8.84 -10.86 4.19
N GLU A 99 -7.65 -11.04 4.77
CA GLU A 99 -7.47 -11.69 6.07
C GLU A 99 -7.94 -10.79 7.22
#